data_AF-A0A8H6Q4W4-F1
#
_entry.id   AF-A0A8H6Q4W4-F1
#
_cell.length_a   1.000
_cell.length_b   1.000
_cell.length_c   1.000
_cell.angle_alpha   90.00
_cell.angle_beta   90.00
_cell.angle_gamma   90.00
#
_symmetry.space_group_name_H-M   'P 1'
#
loop_
_entity.id
_entity.type
_entity.pdbx_description
1 polymer ?
#
loop_
_entity_poly.entity_id
_entity_poly.type
_entity_poly.pdbx_seq_one_letter_code
_entity_poly.pdbx_strand_id
1 'polypeptide(L)'
;MASSQTPSPARAATLTSNTRSSQEVTPDFTDPSFDPADFLNDALPSLTLASSQSRGPGAVPLAELSAQVQSILSQINAQNVRLSNQLTQLTDEILRSGGRLAYEVEVLRGEAIGLSDTLTEALQPDIAQFVPEGLRTTVDSDRVEEGEGETGAEMGQDDKATVADPDYITKLRMLNQVRSRLEDVVQTFGDAMEWPLPPSETSLTSSFISVSAPEPGPESQSLEEKGQEVAKKLRNEITELLSTNGGGQAGLDAATKRLEALRELATIWKGSAEEKARNRFLDSLAKIIDDRRRSLENHGSSDQVQARSSSTRGRTTGHQRQESEGPGGGIFKNLQRLREEIYLE
;
A
#
# COMPACT_ATOMS: atom_id res chain seq x y z
N MET A 1 -25.88 -15.21 -58.35
CA MET A 1 -25.44 -15.71 -57.03
C MET A 1 -24.09 -15.06 -56.74
N ALA A 2 -24.15 -13.87 -56.14
CA ALA A 2 -22.99 -13.02 -55.86
C ALA A 2 -22.63 -13.17 -54.37
N SER A 3 -21.37 -13.48 -54.08
CA SER A 3 -20.84 -13.63 -52.73
C SER A 3 -20.30 -12.30 -52.23
N SER A 4 -20.88 -11.79 -51.15
CA SER A 4 -20.49 -10.59 -50.42
C SER A 4 -19.32 -10.87 -49.48
N GLN A 5 -18.14 -10.30 -49.77
CA GLN A 5 -17.04 -10.11 -48.82
C GLN A 5 -16.92 -8.61 -48.53
N THR A 6 -17.16 -8.23 -47.28
CA THR A 6 -16.94 -6.89 -46.76
C THR A 6 -15.51 -6.77 -46.21
N PRO A 7 -14.69 -5.82 -46.67
CA PRO A 7 -13.33 -5.62 -46.18
C PRO A 7 -13.25 -4.71 -44.94
N SER A 8 -12.35 -5.05 -44.01
CA SER A 8 -11.90 -4.26 -42.86
C SER A 8 -11.29 -2.91 -43.28
N PRO A 9 -11.44 -1.84 -42.49
CA PRO A 9 -10.77 -0.57 -42.77
C PRO A 9 -9.35 -0.56 -42.19
N ALA A 10 -8.36 -0.69 -43.08
CA ALA A 10 -7.01 -0.18 -42.85
C ALA A 10 -6.97 1.31 -43.25
N ARG A 11 -6.60 2.20 -42.33
CA ARG A 11 -6.29 3.61 -42.61
C ARG A 11 -5.54 4.19 -41.40
N ALA A 12 -4.43 4.88 -41.49
CA ALA A 12 -3.39 5.03 -42.49
C ALA A 12 -2.16 5.47 -41.69
N ALA A 13 -1.00 4.88 -41.96
CA ALA A 13 0.26 5.36 -41.41
C ALA A 13 0.53 6.76 -41.96
N THR A 14 0.32 7.80 -41.15
CA THR A 14 0.86 9.14 -41.41
C THR A 14 2.31 9.16 -40.96
N LEU A 15 3.19 8.69 -41.84
CA LEU A 15 4.59 9.10 -41.85
C LEU A 15 4.61 10.58 -42.24
N THR A 16 4.47 11.47 -41.27
CA THR A 16 4.84 12.88 -41.45
C THR A 16 6.36 12.96 -41.31
N SER A 17 7.02 12.98 -42.45
CA SER A 17 8.38 13.48 -42.61
C SER A 17 8.45 14.92 -42.09
N ASN A 18 8.72 15.09 -40.80
CA ASN A 18 9.15 16.37 -40.27
C ASN A 18 10.65 16.49 -40.49
N THR A 19 11.01 17.24 -41.52
CA THR A 19 12.24 18.03 -41.55
C THR A 19 12.32 18.87 -40.27
N ARG A 20 12.85 18.31 -39.19
CA ARG A 20 13.09 19.03 -37.93
C ARG A 20 14.40 19.80 -38.10
N SER A 21 14.27 20.98 -38.69
CA SER A 21 15.20 22.09 -38.48
C SER A 21 15.51 22.19 -37.00
N SER A 22 16.79 22.34 -36.64
CA SER A 22 17.32 22.60 -35.31
C SER A 22 16.43 23.55 -34.51
N GLN A 23 15.45 23.00 -33.78
CA GLN A 23 14.73 23.73 -32.76
C GLN A 23 15.54 23.56 -31.50
N GLU A 24 15.86 24.66 -30.83
CA GLU A 24 16.33 24.67 -29.45
C GLU A 24 15.34 23.87 -28.60
N VAL A 25 15.64 22.58 -28.39
CA VAL A 25 14.88 21.73 -27.49
C VAL A 25 15.35 22.09 -26.08
N THR A 26 14.72 23.08 -25.47
CA THR A 26 14.79 23.24 -24.01
C THR A 26 14.05 22.04 -23.41
N PRO A 27 14.73 21.11 -22.72
CA PRO A 27 14.04 20.03 -22.02
C PRO A 27 13.15 20.61 -20.92
N ASP A 28 11.96 20.04 -20.78
CA ASP A 28 11.11 20.28 -19.62
C ASP A 28 11.50 19.32 -18.49
N PHE A 29 12.36 19.80 -17.60
CA PHE A 29 12.82 19.02 -16.44
C PHE A 29 11.74 18.78 -15.37
N THR A 30 10.54 19.34 -15.55
CA THR A 30 9.43 19.15 -14.61
C THR A 30 8.49 18.01 -15.00
N ASP A 31 8.67 17.43 -16.20
CA ASP A 31 7.90 16.27 -16.65
C ASP A 31 8.36 15.00 -15.89
N PRO A 32 7.47 14.30 -15.17
CA PRO A 32 7.82 13.06 -14.47
C PRO A 32 8.19 11.90 -15.41
N SER A 33 7.91 12.02 -16.71
CA SER A 33 8.30 11.05 -17.74
C SER A 33 9.61 11.39 -18.45
N PHE A 34 10.28 12.49 -18.05
CA PHE A 34 11.55 12.89 -18.64
C PHE A 34 12.67 11.88 -18.32
N ASP A 35 13.25 11.29 -19.37
CA ASP A 35 14.46 10.48 -19.26
C ASP A 35 15.68 11.27 -19.78
N PRO A 36 16.71 11.51 -18.95
CA PRO A 36 17.92 12.21 -19.39
C PRO A 36 18.71 11.44 -20.46
N ALA A 37 18.66 10.10 -20.47
CA ALA A 37 19.38 9.32 -21.45
C ALA A 37 18.74 9.44 -22.84
N ASP A 38 17.42 9.27 -22.93
CA ASP A 38 16.66 9.48 -24.16
C ASP A 38 16.81 10.92 -24.67
N PHE A 39 16.76 11.94 -23.80
CA PHE A 39 17.00 13.32 -24.19
C PHE A 39 18.36 13.54 -24.86
N LEU A 40 19.44 12.99 -24.28
CA LEU A 40 20.78 13.12 -24.87
C LEU A 40 20.93 12.32 -26.17
N ASN A 41 20.31 11.14 -26.25
CA ASN A 41 20.30 10.33 -27.47
C ASN A 41 19.54 11.02 -28.61
N ASP A 42 18.47 11.75 -28.30
CA ASP A 42 17.71 12.54 -29.27
C ASP A 42 18.39 13.87 -29.63
N ALA A 43 19.05 14.51 -28.66
CA ALA A 43 19.69 15.82 -28.85
C ALA A 43 21.06 15.74 -29.53
N LEU A 44 21.77 14.61 -29.40
CA LEU A 44 23.12 14.45 -29.93
C LEU A 44 23.13 13.65 -31.24
N PRO A 45 23.65 14.23 -32.34
CA PRO A 45 23.79 13.51 -33.61
C PRO A 45 24.85 12.41 -33.52
N SER A 46 24.67 11.34 -34.31
CA SER A 46 25.60 10.20 -34.35
C SER A 46 27.02 10.61 -34.78
N LEU A 47 28.04 10.06 -34.12
CA LEU A 47 29.45 10.36 -34.39
C LEU A 47 29.93 9.76 -35.71
N THR A 48 30.56 10.58 -36.57
CA THR A 48 31.33 10.06 -37.70
C THR A 48 32.69 9.56 -37.20
N LEU A 49 32.82 8.25 -37.02
CA LEU A 49 34.11 7.62 -36.75
C LEU A 49 34.90 7.54 -38.05
N ALA A 50 36.09 8.16 -38.07
CA ALA A 50 36.96 8.29 -39.24
C ALA A 50 37.46 6.96 -39.86
N SER A 51 37.07 5.80 -39.30
CA SER A 51 37.59 4.47 -39.67
C SER A 51 36.53 3.46 -40.14
N SER A 52 35.23 3.76 -40.06
CA SER A 52 34.18 2.79 -40.40
C SER A 52 33.39 3.23 -41.65
N GLN A 53 33.44 2.40 -42.69
CA GLN A 53 32.75 2.54 -43.99
C GLN A 53 31.21 2.58 -43.94
N SER A 54 30.58 2.78 -42.78
CA SER A 54 29.13 2.98 -42.67
C SER A 54 28.81 4.47 -42.52
N ARG A 55 28.69 5.18 -43.65
CA ARG A 55 28.06 6.50 -43.67
C ARG A 55 26.57 6.34 -43.41
N GLY A 56 26.17 6.36 -42.14
CA GLY A 56 24.77 6.59 -41.79
C GLY A 56 24.35 8.01 -42.18
N PRO A 57 23.11 8.25 -42.64
CA PRO A 57 22.64 9.59 -42.93
C PRO A 57 22.58 10.41 -41.62
N GLY A 58 23.34 11.51 -41.53
CA GLY A 58 23.32 12.42 -40.39
C GLY A 58 24.47 12.29 -39.38
N ALA A 59 25.56 11.61 -39.73
CA ALA A 59 26.73 11.54 -38.86
C ALA A 59 27.56 12.84 -38.91
N VAL A 60 27.99 13.34 -37.74
CA VAL A 60 28.63 14.65 -37.53
C VAL A 60 30.09 14.47 -37.06
N PRO A 61 31.06 15.33 -37.46
CA PRO A 61 32.44 15.25 -36.98
C PRO A 61 32.56 15.62 -35.49
N LEU A 62 33.56 15.06 -34.79
CA LEU A 62 33.76 15.24 -33.35
C LEU A 62 33.79 16.71 -32.90
N ALA A 63 34.37 17.60 -33.72
CA ALA A 63 34.47 19.02 -33.40
C ALA A 63 33.08 19.69 -33.31
N GLU A 64 32.17 19.36 -34.22
CA GLU A 64 30.82 19.93 -34.26
C GLU A 64 29.94 19.34 -33.15
N LEU A 65 30.06 18.03 -32.86
CA LEU A 65 29.43 17.44 -31.68
C LEU A 65 29.89 18.11 -30.39
N SER A 66 31.19 18.37 -30.25
CA SER A 66 31.73 19.00 -29.03
C SER A 66 31.17 20.40 -28.81
N ALA A 67 31.00 21.18 -29.88
CA ALA A 67 30.38 22.50 -29.80
C ALA A 67 28.90 22.41 -29.40
N GLN A 68 28.17 21.42 -29.93
CA GLN A 68 26.76 21.21 -29.61
C GLN A 68 26.57 20.75 -28.14
N VAL A 69 27.41 19.84 -27.65
CA VAL A 69 27.41 19.41 -26.23
C VAL A 69 27.72 20.59 -25.31
N GLN A 70 28.69 21.44 -25.66
CA GLN A 70 29.01 22.64 -24.86
C GLN A 70 27.85 23.62 -24.81
N SER A 71 27.12 23.81 -25.91
CA SER A 71 25.92 24.64 -25.96
C SER A 71 24.80 24.09 -25.07
N ILE A 72 24.51 22.78 -25.17
CA ILE A 72 23.52 22.11 -24.33
C ILE A 72 23.91 22.22 -22.85
N LEU A 73 25.18 21.96 -22.51
CA LEU A 73 25.66 22.07 -21.13
C LEU A 73 25.52 23.49 -20.59
N SER A 74 25.82 24.51 -21.40
CA SER A 74 25.63 25.92 -21.00
C SER A 74 24.16 26.24 -20.75
N GLN A 75 23.26 25.71 -21.58
CA GLN A 75 21.81 25.87 -21.44
C GLN A 75 21.28 25.19 -20.18
N ILE A 76 21.69 23.94 -19.92
CA ILE A 76 21.33 23.18 -18.71
C ILE A 76 21.83 23.92 -17.47
N ASN A 77 23.07 24.42 -17.49
CA ASN A 77 23.62 25.17 -16.37
C ASN A 77 22.82 26.46 -16.09
N ALA A 78 22.43 27.20 -17.13
CA ALA A 78 21.60 28.38 -16.98
C ALA A 78 20.20 28.05 -16.41
N GLN A 79 19.58 26.96 -16.87
CA GLN A 79 18.30 26.48 -16.34
C GLN A 79 18.42 26.02 -14.89
N ASN A 80 19.49 25.32 -14.53
CA ASN A 80 19.75 24.87 -13.17
C ASN A 80 19.86 26.05 -12.19
N VAL A 81 20.63 27.09 -12.56
CA VAL A 81 20.74 28.30 -11.74
C VAL A 81 19.38 28.99 -11.58
N ARG A 82 18.58 29.06 -12.66
CA ARG A 82 17.24 29.66 -12.61
C ARG A 82 16.29 28.87 -11.70
N LEU A 83 16.22 27.55 -11.84
CA LEU A 83 15.38 26.67 -11.02
C LEU A 83 15.80 26.70 -9.55
N SER A 84 17.11 26.73 -9.27
CA SER A 84 17.65 26.87 -7.92
C SER A 84 17.24 28.19 -7.27
N ASN A 85 17.30 29.30 -8.02
CA ASN A 85 16.81 30.60 -7.54
C ASN A 85 15.30 30.58 -7.28
N GLN A 86 14.50 29.96 -8.16
CA GLN A 86 13.06 29.82 -7.96
C GLN A 86 12.73 28.98 -6.73
N LEU A 87 13.44 27.86 -6.52
CA LEU A 87 13.26 27.01 -5.34
C LEU A 87 13.57 27.77 -4.06
N THR A 88 14.64 28.57 -4.06
CA THR A 88 15.01 29.42 -2.92
C THR A 88 13.93 30.46 -2.65
N GLN A 89 13.43 31.14 -3.68
CA GLN A 89 12.34 32.12 -3.56
C GLN A 89 11.05 31.48 -3.01
N LEU A 90 10.65 30.32 -3.54
CA LEU A 90 9.46 29.60 -3.07
C LEU A 90 9.63 29.13 -1.63
N THR A 91 10.83 28.70 -1.24
CA THR A 91 11.12 28.30 0.15
C THR A 91 10.98 29.49 1.10
N ASP A 92 11.53 30.65 0.73
CA ASP A 92 11.39 31.88 1.52
C ASP A 92 9.93 32.34 1.59
N GLU A 93 9.17 32.22 0.50
CA GLU A 93 7.76 32.55 0.46
C GLU A 93 6.91 31.61 1.35
N ILE A 94 7.22 30.32 1.37
CA ILE A 94 6.59 29.34 2.28
C ILE A 94 6.89 29.69 3.73
N LEU A 95 8.16 29.94 4.08
CA LEU A 95 8.55 30.29 5.45
C LEU A 95 7.90 31.61 5.90
N ARG A 96 7.81 32.59 5.00
CA ARG A 96 7.19 33.89 5.30
C ARG A 96 5.67 33.80 5.40
N SER A 97 5.02 33.06 4.50
CA SER A 97 3.56 32.91 4.47
C SER A 97 3.05 31.99 5.59
N GLY A 98 3.85 31.02 6.04
CA GLY A 98 3.49 30.10 7.12
C GLY A 98 3.13 30.80 8.43
N GLY A 99 3.89 31.82 8.84
CA GLY A 99 3.59 32.59 10.05
C GLY A 99 2.30 33.41 9.95
N ARG A 100 2.03 34.02 8.78
CA ARG A 100 0.78 34.76 8.52
C ARG A 100 -0.43 33.83 8.48
N LEU A 101 -0.30 32.69 7.80
CA LEU A 101 -1.35 31.70 7.68
C LEU A 101 -1.70 31.11 9.05
N ALA A 102 -0.70 30.86 9.90
CA ALA A 102 -0.95 30.41 11.28
C ALA A 102 -1.77 31.43 12.09
N TYR A 103 -1.47 32.73 11.96
CA TYR A 103 -2.27 33.77 12.60
C TYR A 103 -3.71 33.81 12.06
N GLU A 104 -3.88 33.77 10.74
CA GLU A 104 -5.22 33.77 10.12
C GLU A 104 -6.04 32.54 10.54
N VAL A 105 -5.42 31.37 10.65
CA VAL A 105 -6.06 30.15 11.16
C VAL A 105 -6.47 30.30 12.62
N GLU A 106 -5.61 30.86 13.48
CA GLU A 106 -5.95 31.04 14.90
C GLU A 106 -7.04 32.10 15.09
N VAL A 107 -7.04 33.16 14.28
CA VAL A 107 -8.13 34.16 14.25
C VAL A 107 -9.44 33.51 13.83
N LEU A 108 -9.47 32.76 12.72
CA LEU A 108 -10.67 32.06 12.25
C LEU A 108 -11.17 31.04 13.27
N ARG A 109 -10.26 30.33 13.94
CA ARG A 109 -10.61 29.42 15.03
C ARG A 109 -11.25 30.17 16.20
N GLY A 110 -10.68 31.30 16.60
CA GLY A 110 -11.24 32.16 17.65
C GLY A 110 -12.63 32.68 17.29
N GLU A 111 -12.83 33.13 16.05
CA GLU A 111 -14.13 33.57 15.53
C GLU A 111 -15.14 32.43 15.47
N ALA A 112 -14.73 31.23 15.06
CA ALA A 112 -15.59 30.06 15.01
C ALA A 112 -16.01 29.60 16.42
N ILE A 113 -15.09 29.62 17.38
CA ILE A 113 -15.40 29.34 18.79
C ILE A 113 -16.34 30.42 19.35
N GLY A 114 -16.05 31.70 19.10
CA GLY A 114 -16.91 32.81 19.52
C GLY A 114 -18.31 32.72 18.91
N LEU A 115 -18.41 32.36 17.62
CA LEU A 115 -19.70 32.10 16.98
C LEU A 115 -20.43 30.93 17.65
N SER A 116 -19.71 29.83 17.94
CA SER A 116 -20.30 28.69 18.62
C SER A 116 -20.84 29.07 20.00
N ASP A 117 -20.08 29.83 20.79
CA ASP A 117 -20.49 30.31 22.12
C ASP A 117 -21.71 31.23 22.01
N THR A 118 -21.73 32.15 21.04
CA THR A 118 -22.91 33.00 20.83
C THR A 118 -24.15 32.19 20.45
N LEU A 119 -24.00 31.13 19.66
CA LEU A 119 -25.12 30.29 19.23
C LEU A 119 -25.61 29.36 20.35
N THR A 120 -24.70 28.82 21.16
CA THR A 120 -25.02 27.85 22.21
C THR A 120 -25.33 28.48 23.56
N GLU A 121 -24.82 29.66 23.87
CA GLU A 121 -25.05 30.30 25.17
C GLU A 121 -26.00 31.50 25.05
N ALA A 122 -25.65 32.49 24.22
CA ALA A 122 -26.39 33.74 24.14
C ALA A 122 -27.72 33.61 23.36
N LEU A 123 -27.67 32.97 22.18
CA LEU A 123 -28.81 32.84 21.28
C LEU A 123 -29.61 31.55 21.48
N GLN A 124 -29.07 30.56 22.20
CA GLN A 124 -29.79 29.32 22.51
C GLN A 124 -31.18 29.55 23.13
N PRO A 125 -31.38 30.42 24.14
CA PRO A 125 -32.71 30.66 24.70
C PRO A 125 -33.67 31.31 23.70
N ASP A 126 -33.17 32.18 22.82
CA ASP A 126 -33.99 32.85 21.79
C ASP A 126 -34.34 31.88 20.67
N ILE A 127 -33.38 31.11 20.16
CA ILE A 127 -33.59 30.03 19.20
C ILE A 127 -34.64 29.05 19.73
N ALA A 128 -34.58 28.74 21.02
CA ALA A 128 -35.51 27.82 21.64
C ALA A 128 -36.96 28.35 21.66
N GLN A 129 -37.19 29.66 21.65
CA GLN A 129 -38.54 30.27 21.50
C GLN A 129 -39.09 30.12 20.07
N PHE A 130 -38.21 30.01 19.07
CA PHE A 130 -38.59 29.76 17.68
C PHE A 130 -38.75 28.27 17.34
N VAL A 131 -38.43 27.36 18.27
CA VAL A 131 -38.70 25.92 18.12
C VAL A 131 -40.14 25.65 18.56
N PRO A 132 -41.03 25.17 17.68
CA PRO A 132 -42.39 24.79 18.05
C PRO A 132 -42.36 23.77 19.19
N GLU A 133 -43.15 23.99 20.25
CA GLU A 133 -43.14 23.23 21.51
C GLU A 133 -43.29 21.70 21.35
N GLY A 134 -43.65 21.20 20.17
CA GLY A 134 -43.78 19.78 19.84
C GLY A 134 -42.49 18.99 19.62
N LEU A 135 -41.30 19.61 19.63
CA LEU A 135 -40.01 18.90 19.41
C LEU A 135 -39.13 18.73 20.67
N ARG A 136 -39.52 19.30 21.81
CA ARG A 136 -38.69 19.31 23.03
C ARG A 136 -38.78 18.04 23.89
N THR A 137 -39.77 17.17 23.66
CA THR A 137 -40.01 15.98 24.48
C THR A 137 -39.12 14.78 24.18
N THR A 138 -38.23 14.82 23.16
CA THR A 138 -37.45 13.64 22.77
C THR A 138 -35.96 13.69 23.13
N VAL A 139 -35.47 14.75 23.77
CA VAL A 139 -34.02 14.90 24.06
C VAL A 139 -33.70 14.86 25.56
N ASP A 140 -34.68 15.08 26.44
CA ASP A 140 -34.46 15.09 27.90
C ASP A 140 -34.81 13.75 28.60
N SER A 141 -35.29 12.74 27.87
CA SER A 141 -35.68 11.44 28.46
C SER A 141 -34.59 10.36 28.44
N ASP A 142 -33.41 10.60 27.86
CA ASP A 142 -32.38 9.54 27.70
C ASP A 142 -31.25 9.60 28.74
N ARG A 143 -31.53 10.17 29.92
CA ARG A 143 -30.56 10.33 31.01
C ARG A 143 -31.10 9.98 32.40
N VAL A 144 -31.89 8.90 32.58
CA VAL A 144 -32.05 8.28 33.92
C VAL A 144 -32.38 6.78 33.81
N GLU A 145 -31.39 5.97 34.22
CA GLU A 145 -31.42 4.67 34.93
C GLU A 145 -32.25 3.46 34.44
N GLU A 146 -31.48 2.36 34.29
CA GLU A 146 -31.88 0.95 34.25
C GLU A 146 -32.63 0.51 35.51
N GLY A 147 -33.68 -0.29 35.35
CA GLY A 147 -34.40 -0.95 36.44
C GLY A 147 -35.49 -1.90 35.91
N GLU A 148 -35.28 -3.19 36.15
CA GLU A 148 -35.97 -4.37 35.61
C GLU A 148 -37.50 -4.46 35.87
N GLY A 149 -38.19 -5.20 34.99
CA GLY A 149 -39.55 -5.69 35.24
C GLY A 149 -40.20 -6.35 34.02
N GLU A 150 -39.95 -7.65 33.82
CA GLU A 150 -40.64 -8.52 32.85
C GLU A 150 -42.17 -8.56 33.06
N THR A 151 -42.94 -8.62 31.97
CA THR A 151 -44.04 -9.59 31.80
C THR A 151 -44.46 -9.62 30.33
N GLY A 152 -44.49 -10.83 29.77
CA GLY A 152 -44.66 -11.07 28.34
C GLY A 152 -46.08 -10.93 27.81
N ALA A 153 -46.14 -10.70 26.50
CA ALA A 153 -47.23 -11.16 25.63
C ALA A 153 -46.66 -11.35 24.22
N GLU A 154 -46.40 -12.61 23.84
CA GLU A 154 -46.29 -13.00 22.45
C GLU A 154 -47.68 -12.92 21.78
N MET A 155 -47.76 -12.24 20.63
CA MET A 155 -48.34 -12.70 19.37
C MET A 155 -48.63 -11.51 18.45
N GLY A 156 -48.13 -11.56 17.22
CA GLY A 156 -48.62 -10.71 16.13
C GLY A 156 -47.57 -10.39 15.06
N GLN A 157 -47.34 -11.35 14.16
CA GLN A 157 -46.62 -11.14 12.90
C GLN A 157 -47.54 -10.44 11.88
N ASP A 158 -46.93 -9.49 11.17
CA ASP A 158 -47.31 -8.84 9.91
C ASP A 158 -48.49 -7.83 9.80
N ASP A 159 -48.21 -6.84 8.95
CA ASP A 159 -49.07 -5.83 8.31
C ASP A 159 -49.57 -4.63 9.12
N LYS A 160 -48.78 -3.53 9.09
CA LYS A 160 -49.27 -2.18 8.78
C LYS A 160 -48.22 -1.33 8.05
N ALA A 161 -48.16 -1.45 6.73
CA ALA A 161 -47.81 -0.30 5.91
C ALA A 161 -48.97 0.71 5.91
N THR A 162 -48.63 1.99 5.71
CA THR A 162 -49.49 3.16 5.43
C THR A 162 -50.07 3.96 6.62
N VAL A 163 -49.23 4.36 7.56
CA VAL A 163 -49.21 5.80 7.90
C VAL A 163 -47.90 6.29 7.31
N ALA A 164 -47.95 7.20 6.34
CA ALA A 164 -46.75 7.78 5.76
C ALA A 164 -45.96 8.41 6.90
N ASP A 165 -44.87 7.75 7.31
CA ASP A 165 -43.96 8.31 8.29
C ASP A 165 -43.56 9.70 7.77
N PRO A 166 -43.82 10.76 8.52
CA PRO A 166 -43.55 12.10 8.05
C PRO A 166 -42.06 12.26 7.72
N ASP A 167 -41.75 13.13 6.75
CA ASP A 167 -40.42 13.26 6.14
C ASP A 167 -39.27 13.42 7.15
N TYR A 168 -39.54 13.94 8.35
CA TYR A 168 -38.54 14.05 9.39
C TYR A 168 -38.16 12.70 10.02
N ILE A 169 -39.08 11.74 10.16
CA ILE A 169 -38.80 10.39 10.67
C ILE A 169 -37.98 9.59 9.65
N THR A 170 -38.31 9.70 8.36
CA THR A 170 -37.54 9.06 7.29
C THR A 170 -36.13 9.65 7.19
N LYS A 171 -36.00 10.99 7.30
CA LYS A 171 -34.70 11.68 7.40
C LYS A 171 -33.93 11.25 8.64
N LEU A 172 -34.56 11.13 9.81
CA LEU A 172 -33.90 10.69 11.04
C LEU A 172 -33.40 9.25 10.94
N ARG A 173 -34.19 8.32 10.38
CA ARG A 173 -33.72 6.94 10.12
C ARG A 173 -32.55 6.92 9.13
N MET A 174 -32.62 7.75 8.09
CA MET A 174 -31.52 7.90 7.13
C MET A 174 -30.26 8.46 7.80
N LEU A 175 -30.39 9.48 8.65
CA LEU A 175 -29.30 10.04 9.44
C LEU A 175 -28.70 9.01 10.41
N ASN A 176 -29.52 8.17 11.04
CA ASN A 176 -29.05 7.10 11.91
C ASN A 176 -28.30 6.01 11.11
N GLN A 177 -28.81 5.64 9.94
CA GLN A 177 -28.13 4.73 9.01
C GLN A 177 -26.79 5.32 8.52
N VAL A 178 -26.77 6.61 8.18
CA VAL A 178 -25.56 7.31 7.76
C VAL A 178 -24.56 7.40 8.92
N ARG A 179 -25.03 7.67 10.14
CA ARG A 179 -24.19 7.68 11.34
C ARG A 179 -23.55 6.32 11.58
N SER A 180 -24.34 5.24 11.62
CA SER A 180 -23.81 3.87 11.76
C SER A 180 -22.80 3.54 10.66
N ARG A 181 -23.09 3.92 9.41
CA ARG A 181 -22.15 3.71 8.30
C ARG A 181 -20.87 4.53 8.45
N LEU A 182 -20.94 5.77 8.95
CA LEU A 182 -19.77 6.59 9.19
C LEU A 182 -18.94 6.04 10.35
N GLU A 183 -19.58 5.56 11.42
CA GLU A 183 -18.92 4.88 12.54
C GLU A 183 -18.18 3.62 12.05
N ASP A 184 -18.81 2.80 11.20
CA ASP A 184 -18.16 1.62 10.58
C ASP A 184 -16.96 2.02 9.70
N VAL A 185 -17.09 3.08 8.90
CA VAL A 185 -15.99 3.59 8.06
C VAL A 185 -14.85 4.12 8.92
N VAL A 186 -15.16 4.87 9.98
CA VAL A 186 -14.15 5.39 10.92
C VAL A 186 -13.43 4.24 11.61
N GLN A 187 -14.16 3.20 12.03
CA GLN A 187 -13.56 2.02 12.65
C GLN A 187 -12.65 1.27 11.67
N THR A 188 -13.12 0.97 10.47
CA THR A 188 -12.33 0.23 9.46
C THR A 188 -11.09 1.01 9.00
N PHE A 189 -11.19 2.33 8.81
CA PHE A 189 -10.02 3.15 8.50
C PHE A 189 -9.11 3.37 9.72
N GLY A 190 -9.66 3.41 10.93
CA GLY A 190 -8.88 3.43 12.17
C GLY A 190 -8.02 2.19 12.31
N ASP A 191 -8.64 1.00 12.21
CA ASP A 191 -7.97 -0.29 12.23
C ASP A 191 -6.93 -0.42 11.11
N ALA A 192 -7.22 0.17 9.93
CA ALA A 192 -6.28 0.23 8.83
C ALA A 192 -5.05 1.11 9.16
N MET A 193 -5.26 2.28 9.78
CA MET A 193 -4.19 3.20 10.19
C MET A 193 -3.33 2.62 11.33
N GLU A 194 -3.89 1.74 12.16
CA GLU A 194 -3.13 0.98 13.16
C GLU A 194 -2.19 -0.07 12.56
N TRP A 195 -2.31 -0.35 11.25
CA TRP A 195 -1.43 -1.23 10.51
C TRP A 195 -0.50 -0.46 9.54
N PRO A 196 0.47 0.32 10.05
CA PRO A 196 1.47 0.98 9.24
C PRO A 196 2.45 -0.06 8.67
N LEU A 197 2.80 0.10 7.40
CA LEU A 197 3.91 -0.65 6.81
C LEU A 197 5.22 0.08 7.11
N PRO A 198 6.30 -0.65 7.42
CA PRO A 198 7.62 -0.04 7.47
C PRO A 198 7.97 0.49 6.06
N PRO A 199 8.47 1.73 5.93
CA PRO A 199 8.84 2.32 4.64
C PRO A 199 9.89 1.47 3.90
N SER A 200 10.64 0.61 4.60
CA SER A 200 11.53 -0.38 3.98
C SER A 200 10.81 -1.39 3.08
N GLU A 201 9.59 -1.83 3.40
CA GLU A 201 8.82 -2.82 2.62
C GLU A 201 8.11 -2.20 1.40
N THR A 202 7.77 -0.91 1.46
CA THR A 202 7.24 -0.15 0.32
C THR A 202 8.35 0.28 -0.65
N SER A 203 9.58 0.40 -0.15
CA SER A 203 10.75 0.84 -0.91
C SER A 203 11.44 -0.26 -1.72
N LEU A 204 11.04 -1.54 -1.59
CA LEU A 204 11.65 -2.66 -2.32
C LEU A 204 11.37 -2.66 -3.83
N THR A 205 10.44 -1.85 -4.34
CA THR A 205 10.31 -1.61 -5.79
C THR A 205 11.16 -0.43 -6.28
N SER A 206 11.82 0.29 -5.37
CA SER A 206 12.66 1.46 -5.66
C SER A 206 14.17 1.22 -5.38
N SER A 207 14.57 0.00 -5.02
CA SER A 207 15.94 -0.33 -4.56
C SER A 207 17.02 -0.43 -5.65
N PHE A 208 16.91 0.29 -6.77
CA PHE A 208 17.97 0.32 -7.80
C PHE A 208 18.55 1.71 -8.09
N ILE A 209 18.20 2.74 -7.33
CA ILE A 209 18.80 4.08 -7.46
C ILE A 209 19.43 4.48 -6.12
N SER A 210 20.67 4.07 -5.91
CA SER A 210 21.55 4.64 -4.89
C SER A 210 21.99 6.03 -5.34
N VAL A 211 21.19 7.04 -5.04
CA VAL A 211 21.63 8.44 -5.04
C VAL A 211 21.20 9.01 -3.70
N SER A 212 22.20 9.23 -2.83
CA SER A 212 22.15 9.93 -1.54
C SER A 212 20.76 10.37 -1.08
N ALA A 213 19.97 9.43 -0.55
CA ALA A 213 18.76 9.79 0.18
C ALA A 213 19.19 10.56 1.45
N PRO A 214 18.56 11.70 1.77
CA PRO A 214 18.84 12.40 3.01
C PRO A 214 18.63 11.44 4.19
N GLU A 215 19.52 11.53 5.18
CA GLU A 215 19.47 10.73 6.39
C GLU A 215 18.03 10.71 6.95
N PRO A 216 17.42 9.53 7.11
CA PRO A 216 16.06 9.45 7.64
C PRO A 216 16.09 10.01 9.06
N GLY A 217 15.45 11.17 9.24
CA GLY A 217 15.33 11.83 10.53
C GLY A 217 14.67 10.91 11.58
N PRO A 218 14.73 11.29 12.87
CA PRO A 218 14.27 10.46 13.99
C PRO A 218 12.81 9.99 13.86
N GLU A 219 11.95 10.77 13.20
CA GLU A 219 10.55 10.41 12.92
C GLU A 219 10.40 9.21 11.97
N SER A 220 11.28 9.07 10.97
CA SER A 220 11.28 7.94 10.04
C SER A 220 11.72 6.64 10.71
N GLN A 221 12.63 6.73 11.69
CA GLN A 221 13.06 5.58 12.50
C GLN A 221 11.93 5.12 13.43
N SER A 222 11.20 6.06 14.03
CA SER A 222 10.02 5.78 14.85
C SER A 222 8.90 5.10 14.07
N LEU A 223 8.63 5.53 12.83
CA LEU A 223 7.64 4.91 11.95
C LEU A 223 8.08 3.53 11.45
N GLU A 224 9.37 3.35 11.13
CA GLU A 224 9.94 2.05 10.75
C GLU A 224 9.83 1.05 11.91
N GLU A 225 10.23 1.44 13.12
CA GLU A 225 10.15 0.61 14.31
C GLU A 225 8.69 0.22 14.61
N LYS A 226 7.76 1.20 14.61
CA LYS A 226 6.33 0.95 14.84
C LYS A 226 5.73 -0.01 13.81
N GLY A 227 6.05 0.16 12.52
CA GLY A 227 5.59 -0.76 11.46
C GLY A 227 6.12 -2.18 11.64
N GLN A 228 7.40 -2.33 12.00
CA GLN A 228 7.98 -3.64 12.29
C GLN A 228 7.40 -4.29 13.55
N GLU A 229 7.14 -3.51 14.59
CA GLU A 229 6.52 -4.00 15.84
C GLU A 229 5.11 -4.52 15.60
N VAL A 230 4.28 -3.78 14.86
CA VAL A 230 2.93 -4.22 14.51
C VAL A 230 2.97 -5.48 13.65
N ALA A 231 3.87 -5.55 12.66
CA ALA A 231 4.05 -6.75 11.85
C ALA A 231 4.50 -7.97 12.68
N LYS A 232 5.39 -7.78 13.65
CA LYS A 232 5.81 -8.83 14.61
C LYS A 232 4.64 -9.24 15.51
N LYS A 233 3.87 -8.28 16.02
CA LYS A 233 2.68 -8.53 16.86
C LYS A 233 1.65 -9.38 16.11
N LEU A 234 1.34 -9.06 14.86
CA LEU A 234 0.40 -9.84 14.04
C LEU A 234 0.90 -11.28 13.77
N ARG A 235 2.20 -11.44 13.49
CA ARG A 235 2.81 -12.78 13.35
C ARG A 235 2.74 -13.60 14.65
N ASN A 236 3.00 -12.95 15.78
CA ASN A 236 2.94 -13.57 17.09
C ASN A 236 1.51 -13.95 17.44
N GLU A 237 0.53 -13.07 17.20
CA GLU A 237 -0.90 -13.33 17.41
C GLU A 237 -1.36 -14.56 16.63
N ILE A 238 -1.00 -14.66 15.34
CA ILE A 238 -1.34 -15.83 14.52
C ILE A 238 -0.64 -17.09 15.05
N THR A 239 0.63 -17.01 15.44
CA THR A 239 1.37 -18.16 16.00
C THR A 239 0.80 -18.59 17.36
N GLU A 240 0.30 -17.65 18.15
CA GLU A 240 -0.37 -17.89 19.42
C GLU A 240 -1.73 -18.56 19.19
N LEU A 241 -2.56 -18.07 18.26
CA LEU A 241 -3.82 -18.71 17.89
C LEU A 241 -3.61 -20.16 17.40
N LEU A 242 -2.51 -20.40 16.69
CA LEU A 242 -2.11 -21.74 16.25
C LEU A 242 -1.59 -22.64 17.38
N SER A 243 -1.19 -22.10 18.53
CA SER A 243 -0.64 -22.87 19.67
C SER A 243 -1.63 -23.05 20.83
N THR A 244 -2.40 -22.00 21.19
CA THR A 244 -3.27 -21.96 22.38
C THR A 244 -4.57 -22.75 22.19
N ASN A 245 -5.15 -22.80 20.99
CA ASN A 245 -6.44 -23.45 20.74
C ASN A 245 -6.31 -24.97 20.48
N GLY A 246 -5.48 -25.64 21.28
CA GLY A 246 -5.23 -27.09 21.21
C GLY A 246 -4.37 -27.53 20.04
N GLY A 247 -3.74 -26.58 19.33
CA GLY A 247 -2.82 -26.86 18.23
C GLY A 247 -3.42 -27.60 17.04
N GLY A 248 -4.74 -27.84 17.02
CA GLY A 248 -5.47 -28.62 16.02
C GLY A 248 -6.36 -27.76 15.13
N GLN A 249 -7.47 -28.33 14.64
CA GLN A 249 -8.35 -27.68 13.65
C GLN A 249 -8.96 -26.37 14.15
N ALA A 250 -9.33 -26.27 15.43
CA ALA A 250 -9.91 -25.04 16.01
C ALA A 250 -8.92 -23.86 16.07
N GLY A 251 -7.62 -24.12 16.17
CA GLY A 251 -6.58 -23.08 16.11
C GLY A 251 -6.31 -22.64 14.67
N LEU A 252 -6.37 -23.58 13.72
CA LEU A 252 -6.32 -23.26 12.29
C LEU A 252 -7.49 -22.36 11.90
N ASP A 253 -8.73 -22.74 12.25
CA ASP A 253 -9.93 -22.00 11.87
C ASP A 253 -9.97 -20.58 12.50
N ALA A 254 -9.42 -20.41 13.71
CA ALA A 254 -9.28 -19.09 14.34
C ALA A 254 -8.21 -18.23 13.63
N ALA A 255 -7.06 -18.84 13.27
CA ALA A 255 -6.00 -18.15 12.56
C ALA A 255 -6.41 -17.77 11.12
N THR A 256 -7.18 -18.62 10.42
CA THR A 256 -7.71 -18.31 9.08
C THR A 256 -8.71 -17.16 9.13
N LYS A 257 -9.64 -17.15 10.10
CA LYS A 257 -10.57 -16.04 10.31
C LYS A 257 -9.84 -14.72 10.56
N ARG A 258 -8.76 -14.75 11.37
CA ARG A 258 -7.95 -13.55 11.62
C ARG A 258 -7.22 -13.07 10.36
N LEU A 259 -6.70 -13.99 9.55
CA LEU A 259 -6.09 -13.66 8.26
C LEU A 259 -7.11 -13.09 7.26
N GLU A 260 -8.35 -13.60 7.26
CA GLU A 260 -9.44 -13.08 6.43
C GLU A 260 -9.82 -11.65 6.82
N ALA A 261 -9.94 -11.35 8.11
CA ALA A 261 -10.16 -9.97 8.58
C ALA A 261 -9.02 -9.02 8.14
N LEU A 262 -7.76 -9.47 8.19
CA LEU A 262 -6.63 -8.67 7.68
C LEU A 262 -6.66 -8.50 6.16
N ARG A 263 -7.20 -9.47 5.40
CA ARG A 263 -7.43 -9.33 3.96
C ARG A 263 -8.53 -8.32 3.65
N GLU A 264 -9.61 -8.30 4.42
CA GLU A 264 -10.67 -7.31 4.29
C GLU A 264 -10.12 -5.89 4.51
N LEU A 265 -9.33 -5.69 5.57
CA LEU A 265 -8.62 -4.43 5.78
C LEU A 265 -7.69 -4.08 4.61
N ALA A 266 -6.94 -5.05 4.09
CA ALA A 266 -6.04 -4.82 2.95
C ALA A 266 -6.75 -4.30 1.68
N THR A 267 -8.06 -4.56 1.51
CA THR A 267 -8.82 -4.03 0.36
C THR A 267 -8.91 -2.51 0.34
N ILE A 268 -8.79 -1.84 1.48
CA ILE A 268 -8.82 -0.37 1.61
C ILE A 268 -7.67 0.27 0.81
N TRP A 269 -6.55 -0.45 0.67
CA TRP A 269 -5.36 0.03 -0.03
C TRP A 269 -5.24 -0.41 -1.48
N LYS A 270 -6.31 -0.99 -2.04
CA LYS A 270 -6.34 -1.39 -3.45
C LYS A 270 -6.10 -0.18 -4.36
N GLY A 271 -5.11 -0.28 -5.25
CA GLY A 271 -4.67 0.80 -6.13
C GLY A 271 -3.64 1.74 -5.52
N SER A 272 -3.22 1.55 -4.27
CA SER A 272 -2.13 2.32 -3.65
C SER A 272 -0.77 1.65 -3.84
N ALA A 273 0.33 2.41 -3.68
CA ALA A 273 1.69 1.88 -3.73
C ALA A 273 1.96 0.79 -2.67
N GLU A 274 1.14 0.72 -1.63
CA GLU A 274 1.29 -0.19 -0.49
C GLU A 274 0.59 -1.54 -0.70
N GLU A 275 -0.31 -1.66 -1.69
CA GLU A 275 -1.11 -2.87 -1.94
C GLU A 275 -0.25 -4.12 -2.07
N LYS A 276 0.83 -4.03 -2.87
CA LYS A 276 1.70 -5.16 -3.17
C LYS A 276 2.50 -5.62 -1.95
N ALA A 277 2.93 -4.69 -1.10
CA ALA A 277 3.67 -4.99 0.11
C ALA A 277 2.76 -5.64 1.17
N ARG A 278 1.55 -5.11 1.37
CA ARG A 278 0.56 -5.70 2.29
C ARG A 278 0.16 -7.11 1.86
N ASN A 279 -0.10 -7.34 0.58
CA ASN A 279 -0.45 -8.67 0.07
C ASN A 279 0.66 -9.69 0.30
N ARG A 280 1.94 -9.32 0.10
CA ARG A 280 3.08 -10.21 0.41
C ARG A 280 3.16 -10.57 1.89
N PHE A 281 2.89 -9.62 2.78
CA PHE A 281 2.83 -9.89 4.20
C PHE A 281 1.72 -10.89 4.54
N LEU A 282 0.51 -10.70 3.98
CA LEU A 282 -0.61 -11.63 4.15
C LEU A 282 -0.30 -13.02 3.58
N ASP A 283 0.37 -13.12 2.43
CA ASP A 283 0.82 -14.39 1.87
C ASP A 283 1.84 -15.09 2.78
N SER A 284 2.72 -14.33 3.44
CA SER A 284 3.65 -14.89 4.43
C SER A 284 2.92 -15.47 5.65
N LEU A 285 1.84 -14.83 6.09
CA LEU A 285 0.99 -15.33 7.18
C LEU A 285 0.17 -16.55 6.74
N ALA A 286 -0.38 -16.53 5.52
CA ALA A 286 -1.08 -17.65 4.92
C ALA A 286 -0.19 -18.89 4.87
N LYS A 287 1.09 -18.72 4.50
CA LYS A 287 2.07 -19.80 4.47
C LYS A 287 2.29 -20.43 5.84
N ILE A 288 2.36 -19.63 6.92
CA ILE A 288 2.51 -20.14 8.30
C ILE A 288 1.31 -21.02 8.68
N ILE A 289 0.09 -20.60 8.31
CA ILE A 289 -1.14 -21.34 8.57
C ILE A 289 -1.18 -22.64 7.73
N ASP A 290 -0.82 -22.58 6.44
CA ASP A 290 -0.78 -23.75 5.56
C ASP A 290 0.29 -24.76 5.98
N ASP A 291 1.47 -24.32 6.40
CA ASP A 291 2.53 -25.18 6.92
C ASP A 291 2.06 -25.89 8.21
N ARG A 292 1.31 -25.19 9.07
CA ARG A 292 0.68 -25.80 10.25
C ARG A 292 -0.42 -26.79 9.88
N ARG A 293 -1.26 -26.47 8.88
CA ARG A 293 -2.30 -27.38 8.36
C ARG A 293 -1.71 -28.66 7.82
N ARG A 294 -0.65 -28.56 6.99
CA ARG A 294 0.10 -29.71 6.47
C ARG A 294 0.75 -30.53 7.58
N SER A 295 1.30 -29.87 8.60
CA SER A 295 1.87 -30.57 9.76
C SER A 295 0.80 -31.38 10.49
N LEU A 296 -0.37 -30.81 10.74
CA LEU A 296 -1.48 -31.53 11.38
C LEU A 296 -2.01 -32.70 10.55
N GLU A 297 -2.11 -32.54 9.23
CA GLU A 297 -2.51 -33.61 8.31
C GLU A 297 -1.48 -34.76 8.28
N ASN A 298 -0.19 -34.44 8.28
CA ASN A 298 0.89 -35.43 8.33
C ASN A 298 0.93 -36.19 9.67
N HIS A 299 0.69 -35.51 10.79
CA HIS A 299 0.65 -36.16 12.11
C HIS A 299 -0.61 -37.02 12.28
N GLY A 300 -1.77 -36.56 11.78
CA GLY A 300 -3.00 -37.36 11.75
C GLY A 300 -2.92 -38.59 10.83
N SER A 301 -2.17 -38.49 9.73
CA SER A 301 -1.93 -39.61 8.80
C SER A 301 -0.88 -40.60 9.31
N SER A 302 0.15 -40.13 10.03
CA SER A 302 1.21 -40.98 10.59
C SER A 302 0.68 -41.91 11.71
N ASP A 303 -0.25 -41.43 12.54
CA ASP A 303 -0.89 -42.25 13.58
C ASP A 303 -1.77 -43.37 12.98
N GLN A 304 -2.33 -43.15 11.78
CA GLN A 304 -3.15 -44.14 11.09
C GLN A 304 -2.33 -45.22 10.36
N VAL A 305 -1.08 -44.91 9.97
CA VAL A 305 -0.16 -45.87 9.31
C VAL A 305 0.62 -46.72 10.33
N GLN A 306 0.90 -46.20 11.54
CA GLN A 306 1.52 -47.00 12.61
C GLN A 306 0.56 -48.01 13.27
N ALA A 307 -0.75 -47.84 13.15
CA ALA A 307 -1.73 -48.81 13.63
C ALA A 307 -1.89 -50.06 12.72
N ARG A 308 -1.25 -50.10 11.54
CA ARG A 308 -1.38 -51.22 10.57
C ARG A 308 -0.13 -52.09 10.41
N SER A 309 0.96 -51.82 11.13
CA SER A 309 2.25 -52.53 10.96
C SER A 309 2.73 -53.33 12.18
N SER A 310 1.86 -53.61 13.15
CA SER A 310 2.19 -54.38 14.36
C SER A 310 1.82 -55.88 14.27
N SER A 311 2.14 -56.53 13.14
CA SER A 311 2.30 -57.99 13.16
C SER A 311 3.25 -58.46 12.05
N THR A 312 4.53 -58.68 12.37
CA THR A 312 5.24 -59.95 12.12
C THR A 312 6.66 -59.87 12.70
N ARG A 313 6.90 -60.85 13.56
CA ARG A 313 8.11 -61.24 14.27
C ARG A 313 9.21 -61.68 13.27
N GLY A 314 10.46 -61.24 13.42
CA GLY A 314 11.54 -61.82 12.59
C GLY A 314 12.91 -61.17 12.71
N ARG A 315 13.72 -61.69 13.64
CA ARG A 315 15.17 -61.49 13.86
C ARG A 315 16.01 -61.69 12.58
N THR A 316 16.97 -60.79 12.27
CA THR A 316 18.40 -61.10 11.98
C THR A 316 19.26 -59.85 11.73
N THR A 317 20.47 -59.91 12.30
CA THR A 317 21.66 -59.08 12.12
C THR A 317 22.17 -59.03 10.67
N GLY A 318 22.70 -57.87 10.20
CA GLY A 318 23.49 -57.78 8.98
C GLY A 318 23.75 -56.35 8.51
N HIS A 319 25.02 -55.99 8.33
CA HIS A 319 25.51 -54.74 7.75
C HIS A 319 24.85 -54.38 6.41
N GLN A 320 24.47 -53.11 6.20
CA GLN A 320 24.91 -52.39 4.99
C GLN A 320 24.75 -50.87 5.09
N ARG A 321 25.83 -50.22 4.67
CA ARG A 321 26.06 -48.80 4.39
C ARG A 321 25.38 -48.39 3.07
N GLN A 322 24.80 -47.19 3.02
CA GLN A 322 24.82 -46.17 1.94
C GLN A 322 23.62 -45.22 2.16
N GLU A 323 23.84 -43.97 2.58
CA GLU A 323 24.20 -42.84 1.70
C GLU A 323 23.13 -42.63 0.62
N SER A 324 22.05 -41.90 0.96
CA SER A 324 21.13 -41.31 -0.01
C SER A 324 21.44 -39.82 -0.08
N GLU A 325 22.30 -39.47 -1.02
CA GLU A 325 22.68 -38.09 -1.34
C GLU A 325 21.52 -37.38 -2.05
N GLY A 326 21.06 -36.28 -1.47
CA GLY A 326 20.27 -35.27 -2.17
C GLY A 326 21.16 -34.37 -3.03
N PRO A 327 20.65 -33.78 -4.12
CA PRO A 327 21.42 -33.26 -5.25
C PRO A 327 22.10 -31.89 -5.03
N GLY A 328 22.56 -31.57 -3.82
CA GLY A 328 23.17 -30.27 -3.49
C GLY A 328 24.43 -30.31 -2.61
N GLY A 329 24.92 -31.49 -2.21
CA GLY A 329 25.95 -31.63 -1.17
C GLY A 329 27.41 -31.78 -1.63
N GLY A 330 27.69 -31.86 -2.93
CA GLY A 330 29.03 -32.23 -3.44
C GLY A 330 30.07 -31.11 -3.43
N ILE A 331 29.63 -29.85 -3.57
CA ILE A 331 30.53 -28.69 -3.73
C ILE A 331 31.22 -28.29 -2.42
N PHE A 332 30.51 -28.36 -1.31
CA PHE A 332 31.06 -28.02 0.02
C PHE A 332 32.11 -29.02 0.51
N LYS A 333 31.96 -30.31 0.18
CA LYS A 333 32.97 -31.33 0.48
C LYS A 333 34.27 -31.10 -0.31
N ASN A 334 34.18 -30.66 -1.56
CA ASN A 334 35.36 -30.32 -2.37
C ASN A 334 36.08 -29.06 -1.85
N LEU A 335 35.35 -28.05 -1.38
CA LEU A 335 35.96 -26.87 -0.76
C LEU A 335 36.58 -27.18 0.61
N GLN A 336 35.98 -28.09 1.38
CA GLN A 336 36.55 -28.54 2.64
C GLN A 336 37.89 -29.28 2.42
N ARG A 337 37.99 -30.08 1.36
CA ARG A 337 39.22 -30.78 0.98
C ARG A 337 40.32 -29.82 0.51
N LEU A 338 39.97 -28.81 -0.30
CA LEU A 338 40.90 -27.75 -0.73
C LEU A 338 41.42 -26.91 0.45
N ARG A 339 40.56 -26.63 1.45
CA ARG A 339 40.99 -25.97 2.68
C ARG A 339 42.02 -26.81 3.44
N GLU A 340 41.80 -28.12 3.57
CA GLU A 340 42.71 -28.99 4.30
C GLU A 340 44.06 -29.16 3.59
N GLU A 341 44.10 -29.08 2.26
CA GLU A 341 45.34 -29.18 1.47
C GLU A 341 46.23 -27.92 1.55
N ILE A 342 45.66 -26.73 1.76
CA ILE A 342 46.41 -25.46 1.84
C ILE A 342 47.10 -25.26 3.21
N TYR A 343 46.64 -25.93 4.27
CA TYR A 343 47.20 -25.81 5.62
C TYR A 343 48.24 -26.89 5.97
N LEU A 344 48.68 -27.69 4.99
CA LEU A 344 49.58 -28.83 5.21
C LEU A 344 50.94 -28.72 4.48
N GLU A 345 51.34 -27.52 4.06
CA GLU A 345 52.70 -27.24 3.58
C GLU A 345 53.48 -26.31 4.53
#